data_AF-A0A7C7TIZ9-F1
#
_entry.id   AF-A0A7C7TIZ9-F1
#
_cell.length_a   1.000
_cell.length_b   1.000
_cell.length_c   1.000
_cell.angle_alpha   90.00
_cell.angle_beta   90.00
_cell.angle_gamma   90.00
#
_symmetry.space_group_name_H-M   'P 1'
#
loop_
_entity.id
_entity.type
_entity.pdbx_description
1 polymer ?
#
loop_
_entity_poly.entity_id
_entity_poly.type
_entity_poly.pdbx_seq_one_letter_code
_entity_poly.pdbx_strand_id
1 'polypeptide(L)'
;MNLAVTFEETITKMVDVQIRQKPQIAPFRQVMLDFMRKHMGWESMKPDMARLYTDRFTTEEILELKAFYETPLGKKTMRLLPELTAEGAVLGQKRVQENIVELQQMIAEEAERLQKKSD
;
A
#
# COMPACT_ATOMS: atom_id res chain seq x y z
N MET A 1 -7.92 13.90 9.58
CA MET A 1 -7.41 13.62 8.23
C MET A 1 -8.52 13.99 7.26
N ASN A 2 -8.29 14.93 6.34
CA ASN A 2 -9.29 15.28 5.34
C ASN A 2 -9.04 14.41 4.10
N LEU A 3 -9.84 13.36 3.93
CA LEU A 3 -9.65 12.38 2.85
C LEU A 3 -9.69 13.03 1.46
N ALA A 4 -10.48 14.08 1.27
CA ALA A 4 -10.51 14.81 0.00
C ALA A 4 -9.16 15.47 -0.30
N VAL A 5 -8.52 16.07 0.71
CA VAL A 5 -7.20 16.69 0.57
C VAL A 5 -6.12 15.63 0.34
N THR A 6 -6.17 14.52 1.08
CA THR A 6 -5.22 13.41 0.90
C THR A 6 -5.29 12.81 -0.51
N PHE A 7 -6.49 12.65 -1.08
CA PHE A 7 -6.66 12.19 -2.46
C PHE A 7 -6.11 13.19 -3.47
N GLU A 8 -6.38 14.48 -3.30
CA GLU A 8 -5.88 15.55 -4.18
C GLU A 8 -4.34 15.62 -4.18
N GLU A 9 -3.72 15.55 -2.99
CA GLU A 9 -2.26 15.50 -2.84
C GLU A 9 -1.67 14.26 -3.49
N THR A 10 -2.34 13.11 -3.33
CA THR A 10 -1.90 11.83 -3.92
C THR A 10 -1.96 11.87 -5.44
N ILE A 11 -3.04 12.39 -6.02
CA ILE A 11 -3.19 12.57 -7.48
C ILE A 11 -2.07 13.48 -8.00
N THR A 12 -1.86 14.63 -7.35
CA THR A 12 -0.83 15.59 -7.75
C THR A 12 0.56 14.95 -7.72
N LYS A 13 0.89 14.26 -6.61
CA LYS A 13 2.17 13.59 -6.45
C LYS A 13 2.37 12.49 -7.48
N MET A 14 1.36 11.69 -7.81
CA MET A 14 1.46 10.65 -8.83
C MET A 14 1.76 11.24 -10.21
N VAL A 15 1.04 12.30 -10.62
CA VAL A 15 1.31 12.98 -11.90
C VAL A 15 2.73 13.55 -11.92
N ASP A 16 3.17 14.19 -10.84
CA ASP A 16 4.52 14.77 -10.76
C ASP A 16 5.62 13.69 -10.75
N VAL A 17 5.37 12.52 -10.16
CA VAL A 17 6.28 11.36 -10.28
C VAL A 17 6.40 10.92 -11.74
N GLN A 18 5.29 10.81 -12.47
CA GLN A 18 5.30 10.40 -13.87
C GLN A 18 6.02 11.41 -14.78
N ILE A 19 5.85 12.71 -14.53
CA ILE A 19 6.57 13.76 -15.26
C ILE A 19 8.07 13.71 -14.96
N ARG A 20 8.47 13.48 -13.70
CA ARG A 20 9.89 13.31 -13.35
C ARG A 20 10.52 12.11 -14.05
N GLN A 21 9.78 11.02 -14.21
CA GLN A 21 10.24 9.85 -14.96
C GLN A 21 10.27 10.09 -16.47
N LYS A 22 9.34 10.92 -16.99
CA LYS A 22 9.17 11.20 -18.42
C LYS A 22 8.98 12.71 -18.65
N PRO A 23 10.04 13.52 -18.73
CA PRO A 23 9.91 14.97 -18.88
C PRO A 23 9.11 15.40 -20.12
N GLN A 24 9.08 14.57 -21.18
CA GLN A 24 8.33 14.83 -22.41
C GLN A 24 6.81 14.98 -22.22
N ILE A 25 6.25 14.44 -21.13
CA ILE A 25 4.81 14.57 -20.85
C ILE A 25 4.45 15.79 -19.98
N ALA A 26 5.44 16.60 -19.57
CA ALA A 26 5.23 17.80 -18.77
C ALA A 26 4.17 18.77 -19.35
N PRO A 27 4.10 19.02 -20.68
CA PRO A 27 3.07 19.89 -21.25
C PRO A 27 1.63 19.38 -21.02
N PHE A 28 1.45 18.08 -20.78
CA PHE A 28 0.15 17.47 -20.54
C PHE A 28 -0.22 17.40 -19.05
N ARG A 29 0.57 18.02 -18.16
CA ARG A 29 0.36 17.95 -16.69
C ARG A 29 -1.08 18.26 -16.30
N GLN A 30 -1.61 19.37 -16.79
CA GLN A 30 -2.96 19.80 -16.43
C GLN A 30 -4.02 18.81 -16.94
N VAL A 31 -3.87 18.31 -18.17
CA VAL A 31 -4.78 17.31 -18.74
C VAL A 31 -4.79 16.03 -17.90
N MET A 32 -3.61 15.57 -17.47
CA MET A 32 -3.49 14.40 -16.58
C MET A 32 -4.13 14.65 -15.22
N LEU A 33 -3.90 15.82 -14.61
CA LEU A 33 -4.51 16.18 -13.34
C LEU A 33 -6.03 16.25 -13.44
N ASP A 34 -6.57 16.88 -14.46
CA ASP A 34 -8.02 17.03 -14.65
C ASP A 34 -8.68 15.66 -14.87
N PHE A 35 -8.05 14.80 -15.67
CA PHE A 35 -8.50 13.42 -15.85
C PHE A 35 -8.49 12.64 -14.53
N MET A 36 -7.38 12.68 -13.79
CA MET A 36 -7.24 11.96 -12.53
C MET A 36 -8.19 12.50 -11.46
N ARG A 37 -8.39 13.81 -11.35
CA ARG A 37 -9.38 14.39 -10.43
C ARG A 37 -10.79 13.94 -10.76
N LYS A 38 -11.15 13.90 -12.04
CA LYS A 38 -12.48 13.49 -12.49
C LYS A 38 -12.79 12.03 -12.15
N HIS A 39 -11.83 11.13 -12.27
CA HIS A 39 -12.06 9.69 -12.14
C HIS A 39 -11.56 9.08 -10.83
N MET A 40 -10.49 9.63 -10.26
CA MET A 40 -9.83 9.17 -9.05
C MET A 40 -9.99 10.15 -7.88
N GLY A 41 -10.67 11.29 -8.08
CA GLY A 41 -10.96 12.23 -7.00
C GLY A 41 -11.91 11.64 -5.97
N TRP A 42 -11.95 12.25 -4.79
CA TRP A 42 -12.74 11.77 -3.65
C TRP A 42 -14.21 11.57 -3.98
N GLU A 43 -14.86 12.52 -4.68
CA GLU A 43 -16.28 12.40 -5.03
C GLU A 43 -16.57 11.21 -5.98
N SER A 44 -15.63 10.90 -6.88
CA SER A 44 -15.74 9.74 -7.78
C SER A 44 -15.52 8.42 -7.04
N MET A 45 -14.53 8.38 -6.14
CA MET A 45 -14.11 7.16 -5.44
C MET A 45 -14.96 6.82 -4.21
N LYS A 46 -15.57 7.82 -3.57
CA LYS A 46 -16.30 7.65 -2.30
C LYS A 46 -17.41 6.58 -2.37
N PRO A 47 -18.27 6.51 -3.40
CA PRO A 47 -19.32 5.48 -3.46
C PRO A 47 -18.75 4.05 -3.49
N ASP A 48 -17.70 3.83 -4.27
CA ASP A 48 -17.05 2.51 -4.39
C ASP A 48 -16.32 2.13 -3.10
N MET A 49 -15.65 3.11 -2.47
CA MET A 49 -15.04 2.92 -1.15
C MET A 49 -16.09 2.60 -0.09
N ALA A 50 -17.22 3.30 -0.07
CA ALA A 50 -18.30 3.01 0.87
C ALA A 50 -18.82 1.58 0.69
N ARG A 51 -19.08 1.17 -0.55
CA ARG A 51 -19.52 -0.20 -0.88
C ARG A 51 -18.52 -1.24 -0.41
N LEU A 52 -17.23 -1.04 -0.68
CA LEU A 52 -16.16 -1.97 -0.29
C LEU A 52 -16.16 -2.28 1.21
N TYR A 53 -16.42 -1.26 2.04
CA TYR A 53 -16.52 -1.42 3.48
C TYR A 53 -17.86 -2.05 3.90
N THR A 54 -19.00 -1.61 3.35
CA THR A 54 -20.31 -2.16 3.71
C THR A 54 -20.51 -3.61 3.25
N ASP A 55 -19.73 -4.08 2.27
CA ASP A 55 -19.73 -5.49 1.84
C ASP A 55 -18.98 -6.41 2.81
N ARG A 56 -18.17 -5.86 3.71
CA ARG A 56 -17.27 -6.62 4.61
C ARG A 56 -17.55 -6.40 6.08
N PHE A 57 -18.17 -5.27 6.41
CA PHE A 57 -18.48 -4.88 7.77
C PHE A 57 -19.97 -4.57 7.89
N THR A 58 -20.56 -4.94 9.02
CA THR A 58 -21.91 -4.48 9.36
C THR A 58 -21.90 -2.99 9.69
N THR A 59 -23.10 -2.40 9.77
CA THR A 59 -23.22 -0.99 10.18
C THR A 59 -22.70 -0.79 11.61
N GLU A 60 -22.98 -1.74 12.49
CA GLU A 60 -22.52 -1.75 13.88
C GLU A 60 -20.98 -1.78 13.96
N GLU A 61 -20.33 -2.67 13.21
CA GLU A 61 -18.87 -2.77 13.17
C GLU A 61 -18.22 -1.49 12.64
N ILE A 62 -18.80 -0.86 11.61
CA ILE A 62 -18.32 0.43 11.10
C ILE A 62 -18.42 1.52 12.17
N LEU A 63 -19.50 1.55 12.95
CA LEU A 63 -19.67 2.52 14.04
C LEU A 63 -18.68 2.27 15.18
N GLU A 64 -18.42 1.02 15.54
CA GLU A 64 -17.39 0.65 16.53
C GLU A 64 -15.99 1.02 16.06
N LEU A 65 -15.64 0.74 14.80
CA LEU A 65 -14.38 1.16 14.19
C LEU A 65 -14.22 2.68 14.23
N LYS A 66 -15.28 3.42 13.87
CA LYS A 66 -15.28 4.89 13.97
C LYS A 66 -15.01 5.34 15.41
N ALA A 67 -15.73 4.78 16.39
CA ALA A 67 -15.56 5.13 17.80
C ALA A 67 -14.14 4.85 18.28
N PHE A 68 -13.56 3.70 17.92
CA PHE A 68 -12.19 3.36 18.24
C PHE A 68 -11.19 4.35 17.63
N TYR A 69 -11.28 4.64 16.33
CA TYR A 69 -10.37 5.55 15.64
C TYR A 69 -10.51 7.03 16.06
N GLU A 70 -11.60 7.41 16.74
CA GLU A 70 -11.73 8.73 17.36
C GLU A 70 -10.91 8.88 18.65
N THR A 71 -10.57 7.76 19.32
CA THR A 71 -9.74 7.75 20.55
C THR A 71 -8.28 8.16 20.27
N PRO A 72 -7.54 8.66 21.28
CA PRO A 72 -6.10 8.93 21.14
C PRO A 72 -5.29 7.69 20.72
N LEU A 73 -5.66 6.51 21.25
CA LEU A 73 -5.03 5.25 20.90
C LEU A 73 -5.33 4.86 19.45
N GLY A 74 -6.58 4.92 19.01
CA GLY A 74 -6.97 4.61 17.64
C GLY A 74 -6.26 5.51 16.62
N LYS A 75 -6.17 6.82 16.88
CA LYS A 75 -5.39 7.75 16.04
C LYS A 75 -3.90 7.40 16.01
N LYS A 76 -3.32 7.02 17.16
CA LYS A 76 -1.92 6.56 17.23
C LYS A 76 -1.73 5.28 16.41
N THR A 77 -2.66 4.33 16.50
CA THR A 77 -2.66 3.09 15.72
C THR A 77 -2.73 3.36 14.22
N MET A 78 -3.61 4.24 13.74
CA MET A 78 -3.67 4.63 12.31
C MET A 78 -2.34 5.15 11.78
N ARG A 79 -1.60 5.89 12.60
CA ARG A 79 -0.29 6.44 12.21
C ARG A 79 0.81 5.38 12.26
N LEU A 80 0.85 4.58 13.34
CA LEU A 80 1.99 3.69 13.59
C LEU A 80 1.90 2.34 12.87
N LEU A 81 0.72 1.81 12.56
CA LEU A 81 0.63 0.48 11.92
C LEU A 81 1.36 0.39 10.57
N PRO A 82 1.26 1.38 9.66
CA PRO A 82 2.07 1.37 8.43
C PRO A 82 3.58 1.40 8.71
N GLU A 83 4.02 2.20 9.68
CA GLU A 83 5.43 2.30 10.10
C GLU A 83 5.94 0.96 10.65
N LEU A 84 5.19 0.36 11.59
CA LEU A 84 5.51 -0.95 12.17
C LEU A 84 5.54 -2.06 11.12
N THR A 85 4.65 -2.01 10.13
CA THR A 85 4.65 -2.98 9.02
C THR A 85 5.91 -2.83 8.16
N ALA A 86 6.31 -1.59 7.85
CA ALA A 86 7.54 -1.32 7.11
C ALA A 86 8.80 -1.75 7.90
N GLU A 87 8.87 -1.42 9.19
CA GLU A 87 9.97 -1.84 10.06
C GLU A 87 10.05 -3.36 10.20
N GLY A 88 8.89 -4.04 10.31
CA GLY A 88 8.80 -5.49 10.35
C GLY A 88 9.35 -6.13 9.07
N ALA A 89 9.07 -5.56 7.89
CA ALA A 89 9.63 -6.02 6.63
C ALA A 89 11.16 -5.88 6.58
N VAL A 90 11.71 -4.76 7.08
CA VAL A 90 13.17 -4.56 7.20
C VAL A 90 13.81 -5.58 8.13
N LEU A 91 13.17 -5.88 9.27
CA LEU A 91 13.65 -6.91 10.18
C LEU A 91 13.66 -8.30 9.53
N GLY A 92 12.60 -8.64 8.78
CA GLY A 92 12.53 -9.89 8.03
C GLY A 92 13.64 -10.00 7.00
N GLN A 93 13.88 -8.94 6.22
CA GLN A 93 14.97 -8.89 5.25
C GLN A 93 16.33 -9.07 5.92
N LYS A 94 16.56 -8.41 7.06
CA LYS A 94 17.80 -8.56 7.83
C LYS A 94 18.01 -10.00 8.29
N ARG A 95 16.97 -10.67 8.81
CA ARG A 95 17.07 -12.08 9.22
C ARG A 95 17.43 -12.99 8.05
N VAL A 96 16.86 -12.77 6.86
CA VAL A 96 17.25 -13.54 5.67
C VAL A 96 18.70 -13.30 5.30
N GLN A 97 19.18 -12.04 5.34
CA GLN A 97 20.57 -11.72 5.04
C GLN A 97 21.55 -12.35 6.04
N GLU A 98 21.21 -12.34 7.33
CA GLU A 98 22.02 -12.97 8.39
C GLU A 98 22.14 -14.48 8.23
N ASN A 99 21.13 -15.14 7.62
CA ASN A 99 21.07 -16.59 7.45
C ASN A 99 21.17 -17.01 5.96
N ILE A 100 21.71 -16.15 5.10
CA ILE A 100 21.70 -16.37 3.64
C ILE A 100 22.50 -17.62 3.22
N VAL A 101 23.57 -17.94 3.97
CA VAL A 101 24.42 -19.10 3.70
C VAL A 101 23.68 -20.41 3.96
N GLU A 102 22.94 -20.48 5.07
CA GLU A 102 22.09 -21.64 5.38
C GLU A 102 21.04 -21.84 4.28
N LEU A 103 20.37 -20.76 3.87
CA LEU A 103 19.39 -20.81 2.78
C LEU A 103 20.02 -21.31 1.46
N GLN A 104 21.23 -20.87 1.13
CA GLN A 104 21.96 -21.33 -0.06
C GLN A 104 22.28 -22.83 0.00
N GLN A 105 22.67 -23.34 1.17
CA GLN A 105 22.92 -24.77 1.39
C GLN A 105 21.63 -25.59 1.21
N MET A 106 20.53 -25.16 1.84
CA MET A 106 19.23 -25.81 1.69
C MET A 106 18.77 -25.88 0.23
N ILE A 107 18.98 -24.81 -0.54
CA ILE A 107 18.66 -24.79 -1.98
C ILE A 107 19.53 -25.78 -2.75
N ALA A 108 20.83 -25.86 -2.45
CA ALA A 108 21.74 -26.79 -3.13
C ALA A 108 21.35 -28.25 -2.86
N GLU A 109 21.06 -28.60 -1.60
CA GLU A 109 20.62 -29.93 -1.21
C GLU A 109 19.31 -30.35 -1.92
N GLU A 110 18.35 -29.43 -1.99
CA GLU A 110 17.09 -29.67 -2.67
C GLU A 110 17.27 -29.84 -4.18
N ALA A 111 18.15 -29.05 -4.80
CA ALA A 111 18.47 -29.19 -6.22
C ALA A 111 19.10 -30.56 -6.54
N GLU A 112 20.02 -31.05 -5.70
CA GLU A 112 20.59 -32.40 -5.85
C GLU A 112 19.54 -33.50 -5.70
N ARG A 113 18.62 -33.35 -4.74
CA ARG A 113 17.53 -34.32 -4.53
C ARG A 113 16.62 -34.41 -5.75
N LEU A 114 16.30 -33.28 -6.39
CA LEU A 114 15.45 -33.24 -7.59
C LEU A 114 16.14 -33.86 -8.82
N GLN A 115 17.46 -33.68 -8.97
CA GLN A 115 18.23 -34.33 -10.04
C GLN A 115 18.21 -35.85 -9.87
N LYS A 116 18.52 -36.37 -8.66
CA LYS A 116 18.52 -37.81 -8.37
C LYS A 116 17.15 -38.50 -8.49
N LYS A 117 16.06 -37.75 -8.47
CA LYS A 117 14.69 -38.26 -8.67
C LYS A 117 14.28 -38.34 -10.14
N SER A 118 15.03 -37.70 -11.02
CA SER A 118 14.75 -37.62 -12.46
C SER A 118 15.51 -38.67 -13.27
N ASP A 119 16.44 -39.39 -12.62
CA ASP A 119 17.15 -40.58 -13.10
C ASP A 119 16.48 -41.87 -12.58
#